data_AF-A0A2H1EFX2-F1
#
_entry.id   AF-A0A2H1EFX2-F1
#
_cell.length_a   1.000
_cell.length_b   1.000
_cell.length_c   1.000
_cell.angle_alpha   90.00
_cell.angle_beta   90.00
_cell.angle_gamma   90.00
#
_symmetry.space_group_name_H-M   'P 1'
#
loop_
_entity.id
_entity.type
_entity.pdbx_description
1 polymer ?
#
loop_
_entity_poly.entity_id
_entity_poly.type
_entity_poly.pdbx_seq_one_letter_code
_entity_poly.pdbx_strand_id
1 'polypeptide(L)'
;MPDDEPNYYWILSHSNRLRRYKNPNKSSYLIEFRFSGYAKEAIKELKKNIARNYHVKSQKVPHITLVGPVSTRDEKRLVKEVKDVCKHYELVKFKLDGFDSFEDRVIFVKINPSEELKQLRLELYEKLGKFCDVSEFDKVHFTFHATLVKDIQRKFDRIWDYLQTWKIPEMDQYVIRVTVVKNFKILAEYDLLQGKTLDRSKSLDRKTYHKTMKKLGEKREPSEIKFEKIPSTERVFVLSDTHFDHGNVIRFSHRPFDSIRQMNYQMVENWNNTVKEDRLYFLGDLTFGRGRRPIDFWLKKLGGKIYHLRGNHDTDIIEHATVIPNRYGIQYRDYQFLLMHEPRRPFGYDGWIIHGDKHNTNLIDYPLIHQKNKTVNVSAELVNYTPLSLEKIISLIETGDSYNTLNEKQENIPENKWKFWK
;
A
#
# COMPACT_ATOMS: atom_id res chain seq x y z
N MET A 1 -0.14 37.62 31.18
CA MET A 1 0.62 37.27 29.97
C MET A 1 -0.03 36.03 29.41
N PRO A 2 -0.64 36.05 28.22
CA PRO A 2 -1.14 34.83 27.62
C PRO A 2 -0.04 34.17 26.80
N ASP A 3 0.09 32.85 27.01
CA ASP A 3 1.00 31.94 26.33
C ASP A 3 0.85 32.01 24.80
N ASP A 4 1.95 32.34 24.13
CA ASP A 4 2.09 32.32 22.67
C ASP A 4 2.16 30.86 22.17
N GLU A 5 1.01 30.18 22.11
CA GLU A 5 0.89 28.95 21.32
C GLU A 5 1.01 29.28 19.81
N PRO A 6 1.92 28.62 19.06
CA PRO A 6 2.16 28.96 17.67
C PRO A 6 0.94 28.62 16.81
N ASN A 7 0.35 29.65 16.20
CA ASN A 7 -0.81 29.60 15.31
C ASN A 7 -0.65 28.58 14.15
N TYR A 8 -1.20 27.38 14.33
CA TYR A 8 -1.24 26.24 13.40
C TYR A 8 -2.03 26.50 12.09
N TYR A 9 -2.63 27.69 11.94
CA TYR A 9 -3.43 28.15 10.80
C TYR A 9 -2.73 28.12 9.42
N TRP A 10 -1.42 27.86 9.35
CA TRP A 10 -0.63 27.99 8.11
C TRP A 10 -0.21 26.68 7.42
N ILE A 11 -0.37 25.52 8.05
CA ILE A 11 -0.01 24.21 7.47
C ILE A 11 -1.01 23.77 6.36
N LEU A 12 -2.12 24.51 6.23
CA LEU A 12 -3.40 23.97 5.78
C LEU A 12 -3.72 24.02 4.27
N SER A 13 -2.89 24.54 3.35
CA SER A 13 -3.30 24.51 1.93
C SER A 13 -2.20 24.68 0.87
N HIS A 14 -1.45 23.63 0.56
CA HIS A 14 -0.54 23.68 -0.61
C HIS A 14 -1.28 23.85 -1.95
N SER A 15 -2.57 23.47 -2.07
CA SER A 15 -3.36 23.63 -3.30
C SER A 15 -4.10 24.97 -3.43
N ASN A 16 -4.53 25.60 -2.32
CA ASN A 16 -5.30 26.86 -2.35
C ASN A 16 -4.43 28.10 -2.12
N ARG A 17 -3.19 27.99 -1.61
CA ARG A 17 -2.31 29.16 -1.38
C ARG A 17 -1.36 29.51 -2.51
N LEU A 18 -1.14 28.63 -3.49
CA LEU A 18 -0.57 29.07 -4.77
C LEU A 18 -1.46 30.10 -5.49
N ARG A 19 -2.72 30.25 -5.08
CA ARG A 19 -3.59 31.36 -5.49
C ARG A 19 -3.44 32.64 -4.66
N ARG A 20 -3.04 32.57 -3.38
CA ARG A 20 -2.98 33.71 -2.46
C ARG A 20 -1.62 34.42 -2.41
N TYR A 21 -0.53 33.77 -2.82
CA TYR A 21 0.76 34.40 -3.10
C TYR A 21 1.03 34.51 -4.61
N LYS A 22 0.03 34.96 -5.39
CA LYS A 22 0.30 35.45 -6.73
C LYS A 22 0.95 36.82 -6.62
N ASN A 23 2.26 36.84 -6.37
CA ASN A 23 3.05 37.84 -7.09
C ASN A 23 3.24 37.25 -8.50
N PRO A 24 2.54 37.75 -9.53
CA PRO A 24 2.55 37.16 -10.87
C PRO A 24 3.96 37.02 -11.48
N ASN A 25 4.96 37.68 -10.89
CA ASN A 25 6.35 37.68 -11.32
C ASN A 25 7.30 36.71 -10.58
N LYS A 26 6.85 35.91 -9.60
CA LYS A 26 7.70 34.91 -8.92
C LYS A 26 7.11 33.50 -9.01
N SER A 27 7.86 32.59 -9.65
CA SER A 27 7.53 31.16 -9.65
C SER A 27 7.72 30.56 -8.26
N SER A 28 6.83 29.64 -7.88
CA SER A 28 6.91 28.91 -6.62
C SER A 28 7.37 27.48 -6.87
N TYR A 29 8.33 27.05 -6.06
CA TYR A 29 8.96 25.75 -6.13
C TYR A 29 8.75 24.95 -4.85
N LEU A 30 8.64 23.64 -4.98
CA LEU A 30 8.65 22.69 -3.87
C LEU A 30 9.73 21.65 -4.15
N ILE A 31 10.48 21.30 -3.12
CA ILE A 31 11.38 20.15 -3.15
C ILE A 31 10.65 19.05 -2.41
N GLU A 32 10.31 17.98 -3.10
CA GLU A 32 9.55 16.86 -2.55
C GLU A 32 10.20 15.53 -2.92
N PHE A 33 9.82 14.44 -2.28
CA PHE A 33 9.93 13.12 -2.89
C PHE A 33 8.57 12.45 -2.99
N ARG A 34 8.44 11.58 -3.99
CA ARG A 34 7.21 10.82 -4.24
C ARG A 34 7.40 9.38 -3.83
N PHE A 35 6.37 8.82 -3.21
CA PHE A 35 6.42 7.44 -2.75
C PHE A 35 6.55 6.45 -3.92
N SER A 36 7.21 5.34 -3.65
CA SER A 36 7.32 4.16 -4.51
C SER A 36 6.95 2.89 -3.75
N GLY A 37 6.76 1.78 -4.47
CA GLY A 37 6.58 0.46 -3.85
C GLY A 37 5.39 0.40 -2.87
N TYR A 38 5.61 -0.26 -1.73
CA TYR A 38 4.56 -0.50 -0.73
C TYR A 38 3.92 0.80 -0.24
N ALA A 39 4.73 1.77 0.24
CA ALA A 39 4.17 2.99 0.81
C ALA A 39 3.32 3.79 -0.18
N LYS A 40 3.68 3.78 -1.46
CA LYS A 40 2.87 4.43 -2.50
C LYS A 40 1.48 3.81 -2.59
N GLU A 41 1.41 2.49 -2.68
CA GLU A 41 0.15 1.79 -2.88
C GLU A 41 -0.69 1.82 -1.59
N ALA A 42 -0.08 1.59 -0.42
CA ALA A 42 -0.76 1.71 0.88
C ALA A 42 -1.38 3.11 1.07
N ILE A 43 -0.61 4.19 0.83
CA ILE A 43 -1.13 5.56 0.97
C ILE A 43 -2.20 5.86 -0.09
N LYS A 44 -2.04 5.37 -1.32
CA LYS A 44 -3.07 5.52 -2.36
C LYS A 44 -4.36 4.83 -1.98
N GLU A 45 -4.26 3.61 -1.46
CA GLU A 45 -5.39 2.81 -1.05
C GLU A 45 -6.14 3.49 0.09
N LEU A 46 -5.42 3.89 1.14
CA LEU A 46 -5.95 4.71 2.24
C LEU A 46 -6.67 5.95 1.72
N LYS A 47 -6.03 6.74 0.84
CA LYS A 47 -6.66 7.92 0.22
C LYS A 47 -7.91 7.59 -0.58
N LYS A 48 -7.91 6.48 -1.31
CA LYS A 48 -9.04 6.03 -2.13
C LYS A 48 -10.19 5.55 -1.23
N ASN A 49 -9.89 4.89 -0.12
CA ASN A 49 -10.87 4.39 0.85
C ASN A 49 -11.50 5.55 1.62
N ILE A 50 -10.69 6.48 2.13
CA ILE A 50 -11.16 7.69 2.80
C ILE A 50 -12.06 8.52 1.87
N ALA A 51 -11.61 8.76 0.63
CA ALA A 51 -12.39 9.54 -0.34
C ALA A 51 -13.73 8.89 -0.68
N ARG A 52 -13.75 7.56 -0.88
CA ARG A 52 -14.96 6.80 -1.17
C ARG A 52 -15.93 6.80 0.02
N ASN A 53 -15.45 6.54 1.22
CA ASN A 53 -16.32 6.31 2.39
C ASN A 53 -16.84 7.60 3.00
N TYR A 54 -16.00 8.64 3.02
CA TYR A 54 -16.31 9.89 3.71
C TYR A 54 -16.65 11.01 2.73
N HIS A 55 -16.69 10.76 1.42
CA HIS A 55 -17.06 11.74 0.40
C HIS A 55 -16.20 13.01 0.51
N VAL A 56 -14.89 12.83 0.49
CA VAL A 56 -13.88 13.89 0.61
C VAL A 56 -12.97 13.91 -0.61
N LYS A 57 -12.37 15.06 -0.88
CA LYS A 57 -11.47 15.23 -2.04
C LYS A 57 -10.19 14.43 -1.83
N SER A 58 -9.86 13.58 -2.79
CA SER A 58 -8.61 12.83 -2.80
C SER A 58 -7.50 13.60 -3.50
N GLN A 59 -6.33 13.72 -2.87
CA GLN A 59 -5.11 14.19 -3.54
C GLN A 59 -4.46 13.04 -4.31
N LYS A 60 -4.14 13.26 -5.60
CA LYS A 60 -3.75 12.17 -6.51
C LYS A 60 -2.36 11.57 -6.25
N VAL A 61 -1.40 12.37 -5.79
CA VAL A 61 0.01 11.94 -5.71
C VAL A 61 0.48 12.01 -4.26
N PRO A 62 0.67 10.87 -3.59
CA PRO A 62 1.41 10.81 -2.34
C PRO A 62 2.81 11.37 -2.51
N HIS A 63 3.17 12.35 -1.68
CA HIS A 63 4.49 12.96 -1.62
C HIS A 63 4.79 13.41 -0.20
N ILE A 64 6.06 13.62 0.09
CA ILE A 64 6.54 14.32 1.29
C ILE A 64 7.29 15.55 0.77
N THR A 65 6.88 16.72 1.24
CA THR A 65 7.64 17.97 1.01
C THR A 65 8.88 17.91 1.88
N LEU A 66 10.05 18.20 1.32
CA LEU A 66 11.34 18.32 2.01
C LEU A 66 11.68 19.77 2.33
N VAL A 67 11.46 20.67 1.37
CA VAL A 67 11.67 22.11 1.50
C VAL A 67 10.63 22.87 0.68
N GLY A 68 10.05 23.92 1.27
CA GLY A 68 9.25 24.90 0.56
C GLY A 68 7.80 25.05 1.06
N PRO A 69 7.00 25.91 0.41
CA PRO A 69 7.28 26.58 -0.87
C PRO A 69 8.45 27.56 -0.80
N VAL A 70 9.26 27.58 -1.87
CA VAL A 70 10.35 28.56 -2.05
C VAL A 70 10.17 29.38 -3.32
N SER A 71 10.75 30.58 -3.37
CA SER A 71 10.81 31.39 -4.58
C SER A 71 12.23 31.82 -4.88
N THR A 72 12.59 31.87 -6.16
CA THR A 72 13.93 32.28 -6.63
C THR A 72 13.85 32.90 -8.02
N ARG A 73 14.84 33.72 -8.36
CA ARG A 73 15.07 34.23 -9.72
C ARG A 73 16.03 33.36 -10.53
N ASP A 74 16.73 32.42 -9.88
CA ASP A 74 17.73 31.55 -10.50
C ASP A 74 17.32 30.07 -10.42
N GLU A 75 16.45 29.67 -11.35
CA GLU A 75 15.96 28.28 -11.46
C GLU A 75 17.08 27.29 -11.78
N LYS A 76 18.09 27.71 -12.56
CA LYS A 76 19.21 26.85 -12.92
C LYS A 76 20.04 26.53 -11.68
N ARG A 77 20.33 27.52 -10.84
CA ARG A 77 21.01 27.31 -9.56
C ARG A 77 20.18 26.46 -8.62
N LEU A 78 18.87 26.69 -8.52
CA LEU A 78 17.97 25.85 -7.71
C LEU A 78 18.11 24.36 -8.06
N VAL A 79 17.97 24.01 -9.35
CA VAL A 79 18.09 22.61 -9.79
C VAL A 79 19.50 22.06 -9.57
N LYS A 80 20.53 22.89 -9.77
CA LYS A 80 21.93 22.51 -9.54
C LYS A 80 22.21 22.20 -8.07
N GLU A 81 21.82 23.08 -7.14
CA GLU A 81 22.06 22.89 -5.70
C GLU A 81 21.30 21.67 -5.15
N VAL A 82 20.06 21.43 -5.60
CA VAL A 82 19.32 20.21 -5.24
C VAL A 82 20.09 18.96 -5.68
N LYS A 83 20.57 18.94 -6.94
CA LYS A 83 21.42 17.85 -7.45
C LYS A 83 22.70 17.70 -6.63
N ASP A 84 23.37 18.81 -6.33
CA ASP A 84 24.66 18.81 -5.62
C ASP A 84 24.54 18.31 -4.19
N VAL A 85 23.40 18.51 -3.52
CA VAL A 85 23.12 17.85 -2.24
C VAL A 85 22.84 16.36 -2.47
N CYS A 86 21.87 16.05 -3.34
CA CYS A 86 21.36 14.68 -3.50
C CYS A 86 22.42 13.67 -3.96
N LYS A 87 23.48 14.09 -4.66
CA LYS A 87 24.54 13.17 -5.14
C LYS A 87 25.35 12.50 -4.03
N HIS A 88 25.29 13.01 -2.80
CA HIS A 88 25.95 12.41 -1.63
C HIS A 88 25.10 11.33 -0.96
N TYR A 89 23.87 11.11 -1.46
CA TYR A 89 22.91 10.18 -0.89
C TYR A 89 22.54 9.11 -1.92
N GLU A 90 22.41 7.88 -1.46
CA GLU A 90 22.03 6.76 -2.32
C GLU A 90 20.87 5.95 -1.73
N LEU A 91 21.04 5.37 -0.55
CA LEU A 91 19.99 4.65 0.18
C LEU A 91 19.47 5.48 1.35
N VAL A 92 18.46 6.30 1.09
CA VAL A 92 17.81 7.12 2.12
C VAL A 92 16.53 6.45 2.57
N LYS A 93 16.49 6.02 3.84
CA LYS A 93 15.42 5.19 4.40
C LYS A 93 14.35 6.02 5.12
N PHE A 94 13.14 5.48 5.18
CA PHE A 94 12.09 5.94 6.08
C PHE A 94 11.11 4.81 6.36
N LYS A 95 10.35 4.91 7.45
CA LYS A 95 9.23 4.01 7.76
C LYS A 95 7.94 4.81 7.86
N LEU A 96 6.82 4.14 7.57
CA LEU A 96 5.49 4.69 7.88
C LEU A 96 5.21 4.36 9.36
N ASP A 97 4.84 5.36 10.15
CA ASP A 97 4.76 5.29 11.61
C ASP A 97 3.37 5.70 12.12
N GLY A 98 2.34 5.00 11.64
CA GLY A 98 0.96 5.31 12.02
C GLY A 98 0.43 6.59 11.39
N PHE A 99 -0.51 7.21 12.09
CA PHE A 99 -1.23 8.40 11.66
C PHE A 99 -1.12 9.49 12.70
N ASP A 100 -1.11 10.73 12.22
CA ASP A 100 -1.10 11.92 13.06
C ASP A 100 -1.89 13.03 12.34
N SER A 101 -2.12 14.14 13.04
CA SER A 101 -3.02 15.20 12.58
C SER A 101 -2.47 16.59 12.83
N PHE A 102 -2.90 17.53 11.98
CA PHE A 102 -2.75 18.96 12.25
C PHE A 102 -4.13 19.50 12.58
N GLU A 103 -4.37 19.69 13.88
CA GLU A 103 -5.71 19.96 14.42
C GLU A 103 -6.74 18.92 13.92
N ASP A 104 -8.01 19.29 13.90
CA ASP A 104 -9.11 18.51 13.32
C ASP A 104 -9.19 18.62 11.78
N ARG A 105 -8.21 19.27 11.14
CA ARG A 105 -8.33 19.70 9.74
C ARG A 105 -7.65 18.80 8.75
N VAL A 106 -6.53 18.18 9.15
CA VAL A 106 -5.67 17.40 8.27
C VAL A 106 -5.25 16.13 8.98
N ILE A 107 -5.41 14.99 8.31
CA ILE A 107 -4.81 13.73 8.76
C ILE A 107 -3.73 13.33 7.76
N PHE A 108 -2.60 12.87 8.29
CA PHE A 108 -1.44 12.46 7.51
C PHE A 108 -0.86 11.14 8.03
N VAL A 109 -0.14 10.44 7.16
CA VAL A 109 0.74 9.34 7.59
C VAL A 109 1.99 9.96 8.19
N LYS A 110 2.25 9.64 9.45
CA LYS A 110 3.47 10.04 10.14
C LYS A 110 4.63 9.23 9.59
N ILE A 111 5.77 9.88 9.40
CA ILE A 111 6.96 9.26 8.83
C ILE A 111 8.02 9.21 9.91
N ASN A 112 8.63 8.05 10.09
CA ASN A 112 9.85 7.89 10.87
C ASN A 112 11.04 7.96 9.90
N PRO A 113 11.73 9.11 9.79
CA PRO A 113 12.85 9.29 8.87
C PRO A 113 14.13 8.66 9.41
N SER A 114 14.99 8.13 8.53
CA SER A 114 16.37 7.80 8.91
C SER A 114 17.20 9.05 9.14
N GLU A 115 18.38 8.91 9.76
CA GLU A 115 19.31 10.03 9.95
C GLU A 115 19.75 10.63 8.60
N GLU A 116 19.93 9.80 7.57
CA GLU A 116 20.23 10.26 6.21
C GLU A 116 19.09 11.10 5.62
N LEU A 117 17.82 10.77 5.92
CA LEU A 117 16.69 11.57 5.44
C LEU A 117 16.60 12.91 6.16
N LYS A 118 16.87 12.93 7.47
CA LYS A 118 16.95 14.17 8.26
C LYS A 118 18.08 15.07 7.72
N GLN A 119 19.25 14.50 7.49
CA GLN A 119 20.42 15.22 6.98
C GLN A 119 20.21 15.71 5.54
N LEU A 120 19.68 14.87 4.65
CA LEU A 120 19.32 15.27 3.28
C LEU A 120 18.40 16.49 3.27
N ARG A 121 17.35 16.46 4.11
CA ARG A 121 16.41 17.58 4.24
C ARG A 121 17.09 18.83 4.78
N LEU A 122 17.90 18.70 5.83
CA LEU A 122 18.59 19.82 6.45
C LEU A 122 19.56 20.49 5.46
N GLU A 123 20.37 19.72 4.75
CA GLU A 123 21.30 20.26 3.74
C GLU A 123 20.58 20.94 2.58
N LEU A 124 19.46 20.37 2.11
CA LEU A 124 18.61 21.03 1.12
C LEU A 124 18.10 22.37 1.65
N TYR A 125 17.59 22.41 2.89
CA TYR A 125 17.09 23.64 3.50
C TYR A 125 18.19 24.70 3.61
N GLU A 126 19.35 24.36 4.17
CA GLU A 126 20.46 25.29 4.37
C GLU A 126 21.05 25.81 3.05
N LYS A 127 21.21 24.93 2.06
CA LYS A 127 21.73 25.33 0.74
C LYS A 127 20.77 26.26 0.02
N LEU A 128 19.47 25.95 0.03
CA LEU A 128 18.47 26.75 -0.66
C LEU A 128 18.16 28.06 0.08
N GLY A 129 18.19 28.06 1.41
CA GLY A 129 17.98 29.25 2.25
C GLY A 129 18.99 30.38 2.00
N LYS A 130 20.16 30.09 1.41
CA LYS A 130 21.17 31.10 1.05
C LYS A 130 20.75 32.01 -0.10
N PHE A 131 19.78 31.61 -0.92
CA PHE A 131 19.39 32.38 -2.12
C PHE A 131 17.91 32.28 -2.50
N CYS A 132 17.13 31.49 -1.77
CA CYS A 132 15.68 31.39 -1.92
C CYS A 132 14.97 32.00 -0.71
N ASP A 133 13.77 32.53 -0.94
CA ASP A 133 12.86 32.90 0.15
C ASP A 133 12.23 31.61 0.69
N VAL A 134 12.68 31.13 1.85
CA VAL A 134 12.20 29.90 2.50
C VAL A 134 11.22 30.21 3.63
N SER A 135 10.22 29.35 3.81
CA SER A 135 9.19 29.47 4.84
C SER A 135 9.77 29.37 6.27
N GLU A 136 9.20 30.13 7.23
CA GLU A 136 9.55 30.03 8.66
C GLU A 136 9.29 28.64 9.26
N PHE A 137 8.31 27.89 8.73
CA PHE A 137 8.00 26.53 9.18
C PHE A 137 9.11 25.52 8.88
N ASP A 138 9.95 25.82 7.89
CA ASP A 138 11.11 24.98 7.59
C ASP A 138 12.25 25.19 8.63
N LYS A 139 12.14 26.17 9.55
CA LYS A 139 13.24 26.56 10.45
C LYS A 139 13.21 25.92 11.83
N VAL A 140 12.04 25.74 12.45
CA VAL A 140 11.94 25.47 13.91
C VAL A 140 11.54 24.02 14.21
N HIS A 141 10.47 23.50 13.58
CA HIS A 141 10.00 22.12 13.78
C HIS A 141 9.48 21.53 12.46
N PHE A 142 10.26 20.63 11.86
CA PHE A 142 9.91 19.98 10.60
C PHE A 142 9.32 18.58 10.84
N THR A 143 8.05 18.40 10.48
CA THR A 143 7.38 17.10 10.54
C THR A 143 7.47 16.41 9.18
N PHE A 144 8.13 15.26 9.09
CA PHE A 144 8.02 14.41 7.91
C PHE A 144 6.63 13.77 7.89
N HIS A 145 5.81 14.15 6.90
CA HIS A 145 4.43 13.70 6.81
C HIS A 145 3.96 13.55 5.37
N ALA A 146 3.00 12.65 5.17
CA ALA A 146 2.28 12.51 3.92
C ALA A 146 0.78 12.71 4.14
N THR A 147 0.27 13.86 3.72
CA THR A 147 -1.16 14.19 3.84
C THR A 147 -2.03 13.13 3.18
N LEU A 148 -2.96 12.55 3.94
CA LEU A 148 -4.00 11.66 3.45
C LEU A 148 -5.20 12.46 2.97
N VAL A 149 -5.69 13.33 3.84
CA VAL A 149 -6.92 14.08 3.64
C VAL A 149 -6.85 15.40 4.41
N LYS A 150 -7.59 16.40 3.93
CA LYS A 150 -7.65 17.73 4.53
C LYS A 150 -9.05 18.33 4.37
N ASP A 151 -9.30 19.43 5.07
CA ASP A 151 -10.56 20.16 5.06
C ASP A 151 -11.71 19.24 5.57
N ILE A 152 -11.47 18.56 6.70
CA ILE A 152 -12.31 17.46 7.23
C ILE A 152 -12.84 17.68 8.65
N GLN A 153 -12.87 18.90 9.17
CA GLN A 153 -13.26 19.19 10.57
C GLN A 153 -14.52 18.42 11.02
N ARG A 154 -15.59 18.47 10.24
CA ARG A 154 -16.87 17.79 10.55
C ARG A 154 -16.86 16.26 10.38
N LYS A 155 -15.76 15.70 9.88
CA LYS A 155 -15.58 14.28 9.56
C LYS A 155 -14.34 13.70 10.25
N PHE A 156 -13.65 14.49 11.08
CA PHE A 156 -12.35 14.15 11.63
C PHE A 156 -12.41 12.86 12.43
N ASP A 157 -13.23 12.82 13.49
CA ASP A 157 -13.33 11.67 14.40
C ASP A 157 -13.61 10.37 13.64
N ARG A 158 -14.62 10.39 12.74
CA ARG A 158 -15.00 9.20 11.98
C ARG A 158 -13.91 8.68 11.04
N ILE A 159 -13.08 9.58 10.48
CA ILE A 159 -11.94 9.19 9.64
C ILE A 159 -10.78 8.73 10.53
N TRP A 160 -10.56 9.41 11.65
CA TRP A 160 -9.53 9.10 12.62
C TRP A 160 -9.72 7.70 13.20
N ASP A 161 -10.91 7.38 13.70
CA ASP A 161 -11.26 6.06 14.25
C ASP A 161 -11.01 4.95 13.23
N TYR A 162 -11.44 5.17 11.99
CA TYR A 162 -11.17 4.24 10.90
C TYR A 162 -9.67 4.00 10.69
N LEU A 163 -8.87 5.07 10.68
CA LEU A 163 -7.42 4.96 10.53
C LEU A 163 -6.76 4.25 11.71
N GLN A 164 -7.26 4.41 12.94
CA GLN A 164 -6.71 3.70 14.10
C GLN A 164 -6.86 2.17 14.00
N THR A 165 -7.78 1.67 13.17
CA THR A 165 -7.91 0.22 12.90
C THR A 165 -6.88 -0.31 11.90
N TRP A 166 -6.13 0.56 11.22
CA TRP A 166 -5.13 0.13 10.24
C TRP A 166 -3.81 -0.20 10.93
N LYS A 167 -3.28 -1.39 10.62
CA LYS A 167 -1.95 -1.80 11.04
C LYS A 167 -0.96 -1.55 9.91
N ILE A 168 -0.17 -0.50 10.06
CA ILE A 168 0.94 -0.19 9.16
C ILE A 168 2.12 -1.09 9.55
N PRO A 169 2.63 -1.93 8.65
CA PRO A 169 3.80 -2.75 8.92
C PRO A 169 5.03 -1.88 9.08
N GLU A 170 5.83 -2.20 10.10
CA GLU A 170 7.13 -1.58 10.29
C GLU A 170 8.09 -2.11 9.21
N MET A 171 8.29 -1.33 8.15
CA MET A 171 9.18 -1.72 7.05
C MET A 171 9.92 -0.54 6.45
N ASP A 172 11.19 -0.78 6.13
CA ASP A 172 12.01 0.19 5.41
C ASP A 172 11.41 0.48 4.03
N GLN A 173 11.23 1.77 3.78
CA GLN A 173 10.94 2.37 2.50
C GLN A 173 12.11 3.27 2.11
N TYR A 174 12.17 3.63 0.83
CA TYR A 174 13.34 4.32 0.28
C TYR A 174 12.91 5.55 -0.50
N VAL A 175 13.62 6.66 -0.30
CA VAL A 175 13.55 7.79 -1.19
C VAL A 175 14.24 7.40 -2.49
N ILE A 176 13.48 7.34 -3.58
CA ILE A 176 14.01 6.93 -4.88
C ILE A 176 14.47 8.13 -5.69
N ARG A 177 13.70 9.21 -5.63
CA ARG A 177 13.97 10.45 -6.35
C ARG A 177 13.58 11.66 -5.53
N VAL A 178 14.41 12.69 -5.58
CA VAL A 178 14.09 14.03 -5.09
C VAL A 178 13.63 14.86 -6.28
N THR A 179 12.44 15.46 -6.17
CA THR A 179 11.73 16.14 -7.24
C THR A 179 11.70 17.64 -6.96
N VAL A 180 12.17 18.42 -7.93
CA VAL A 180 11.92 19.87 -7.99
C VAL A 180 10.60 20.07 -8.73
N VAL A 181 9.59 20.59 -8.03
CA VAL A 181 8.29 20.91 -8.59
C VAL A 181 8.19 22.41 -8.80
N LYS A 182 7.84 22.83 -10.03
CA LYS A 182 7.51 24.22 -10.37
C LYS A 182 6.03 24.30 -10.70
N ASN A 183 5.26 25.11 -9.97
CA ASN A 183 3.83 25.32 -10.23
C ASN A 183 3.06 23.99 -10.43
N PHE A 184 3.22 23.04 -9.50
CA PHE A 184 2.63 21.70 -9.51
C PHE A 184 3.11 20.71 -10.60
N LYS A 185 4.09 21.10 -11.41
CA LYS A 185 4.69 20.23 -12.44
C LYS A 185 6.12 19.88 -12.06
N ILE A 186 6.50 18.61 -12.20
CA ILE A 186 7.90 18.18 -12.21
C ILE A 186 8.67 19.08 -13.19
N LEU A 187 9.65 19.79 -12.67
CA LEU A 187 10.67 20.52 -13.42
C LEU A 187 11.87 19.59 -13.68
N ALA A 188 12.39 18.98 -12.61
CA ALA A 188 13.50 18.03 -12.66
C ALA A 188 13.39 17.04 -11.50
N GLU A 189 13.98 15.86 -11.65
CA GLU A 189 14.21 14.90 -10.58
C GLU A 189 15.69 14.54 -10.50
N TYR A 190 16.18 14.24 -9.31
CA TYR A 190 17.44 13.52 -9.14
C TYR A 190 17.16 12.11 -8.64
N ASP A 191 17.60 11.11 -9.40
CA ASP A 191 17.46 9.70 -9.08
C ASP A 191 18.65 9.24 -8.24
N LEU A 192 18.40 8.98 -6.96
CA LEU A 192 19.45 8.70 -5.96
C LEU A 192 20.19 7.40 -6.29
N LEU A 193 19.50 6.39 -6.82
CA LEU A 193 20.09 5.09 -7.14
C LEU A 193 20.80 5.07 -8.48
N GLN A 194 20.34 5.85 -9.45
CA GLN A 194 21.01 5.99 -10.74
C GLN A 194 22.12 7.05 -10.74
N GLY A 195 22.13 7.96 -9.76
CA GLY A 195 23.06 9.09 -9.69
C GLY A 195 22.86 10.11 -10.80
N LYS A 196 21.62 10.25 -11.32
CA LYS A 196 21.32 11.01 -12.54
C LYS A 196 20.21 12.02 -12.35
N THR A 197 20.38 13.20 -12.95
CA THR A 197 19.31 14.18 -13.14
C THR A 197 18.41 13.74 -14.29
N LEU A 198 17.11 13.76 -14.06
CA LEU A 198 16.07 13.45 -15.02
C LEU A 198 15.29 14.73 -15.32
N ASP A 199 15.12 15.03 -16.59
CA ASP A 199 14.10 15.98 -17.04
C ASP A 199 12.70 15.38 -16.84
N ARG A 200 11.66 16.19 -17.07
CA ARG A 200 10.27 15.75 -16.92
C ARG A 200 9.92 14.52 -17.77
N SER A 201 10.42 14.41 -19.00
CA SER A 201 10.11 13.30 -19.89
C SER A 201 10.67 11.99 -19.32
N LYS A 202 11.95 12.00 -18.94
CA LYS A 202 12.62 10.85 -18.31
C LYS A 202 12.06 10.51 -16.93
N SER A 203 11.62 11.52 -16.18
CA SER A 203 10.97 11.31 -14.87
C SER A 203 9.68 10.48 -15.00
N LEU A 204 8.93 10.66 -16.09
CA LEU A 204 7.68 9.97 -16.39
C LEU A 204 7.88 8.64 -17.16
N ASP A 205 9.10 8.33 -17.60
CA ASP A 205 9.39 7.13 -18.37
C ASP A 205 9.43 5.86 -17.50
N ARG A 206 8.65 4.86 -17.92
CA ARG A 206 8.53 3.56 -17.24
C ARG A 206 9.84 2.76 -17.28
N LYS A 207 10.60 2.81 -18.38
CA LYS A 207 11.86 2.05 -18.49
C LYS A 207 12.90 2.60 -17.52
N THR A 208 12.98 3.92 -17.40
CA THR A 208 13.84 4.62 -16.45
C THR A 208 13.47 4.24 -15.01
N TYR A 209 12.17 4.25 -14.66
CA TYR A 209 11.71 3.80 -13.34
C TYR A 209 12.05 2.33 -13.07
N HIS A 210 11.88 1.44 -14.04
CA HIS A 210 12.20 0.02 -13.87
C HIS A 210 13.70 -0.21 -13.58
N LYS A 211 14.60 0.52 -14.27
CA LYS A 211 16.05 0.48 -13.98
C LYS A 211 16.35 0.91 -12.55
N THR A 212 15.69 1.96 -12.08
CA THR A 212 15.81 2.42 -10.69
C THR A 212 15.39 1.35 -9.70
N MET A 213 14.24 0.73 -9.91
CA MET A 213 13.72 -0.32 -9.03
C MET A 213 14.60 -1.58 -9.02
N LYS A 214 15.22 -1.92 -10.17
CA LYS A 214 16.20 -3.02 -10.24
C LYS A 214 17.41 -2.74 -9.35
N LYS A 215 17.99 -1.54 -9.46
CA LYS A 215 19.11 -1.10 -8.60
C LYS A 215 18.73 -1.07 -7.11
N LEU A 216 17.51 -0.63 -6.79
CA LEU A 216 17.02 -0.68 -5.41
C LEU A 216 17.01 -2.12 -4.89
N GLY A 217 16.55 -3.06 -5.73
CA GLY A 217 16.59 -4.49 -5.41
C GLY A 217 18.02 -4.97 -5.11
N GLU A 218 18.98 -4.66 -5.99
CA GLU A 218 20.39 -5.03 -5.82
C GLU A 218 21.03 -4.46 -4.54
N LYS A 219 20.54 -3.33 -4.04
CA LYS A 219 21.14 -2.58 -2.92
C LYS A 219 20.42 -2.72 -1.58
N ARG A 220 19.13 -3.05 -1.59
CA ARG A 220 18.36 -3.20 -0.36
C ARG A 220 18.67 -4.55 0.28
N GLU A 221 18.85 -4.54 1.58
CA GLU A 221 18.71 -5.78 2.35
C GLU A 221 17.24 -6.24 2.21
N PRO A 222 16.99 -7.54 1.96
CA PRO A 222 15.64 -8.07 2.06
C PRO A 222 15.11 -7.71 3.44
N SER A 223 14.00 -6.96 3.50
CA SER A 223 13.31 -6.73 4.77
C SER A 223 13.02 -8.09 5.41
N GLU A 224 13.60 -8.33 6.59
CA GLU A 224 13.45 -9.59 7.29
C GLU A 224 11.95 -9.83 7.56
N ILE A 225 11.37 -10.78 6.82
CA ILE A 225 9.98 -11.17 7.05
C ILE A 225 10.02 -11.99 8.34
N LYS A 226 9.42 -11.45 9.40
CA LYS A 226 9.20 -12.21 10.63
C LYS A 226 8.14 -13.25 10.36
N PHE A 227 8.43 -14.50 10.73
CA PHE A 227 7.49 -15.61 10.63
C PHE A 227 6.98 -15.97 12.02
N GLU A 228 5.67 -15.83 12.25
CA GLU A 228 5.02 -16.36 13.44
C GLU A 228 5.03 -17.90 13.36
N LYS A 229 5.64 -18.57 14.33
CA LYS A 229 5.59 -20.03 14.41
C LYS A 229 4.23 -20.47 14.95
N ILE A 230 3.46 -21.14 14.11
CA ILE A 230 2.16 -21.70 14.46
C ILE A 230 2.36 -23.14 14.96
N PRO A 231 1.80 -23.53 16.12
CA PRO A 231 1.86 -24.90 16.61
C PRO A 231 1.25 -25.87 15.59
N SER A 232 1.91 -27.01 15.34
CA SER A 232 1.41 -28.05 14.42
C SER A 232 0.13 -28.73 14.90
N THR A 233 -0.25 -28.55 16.17
CA THR A 233 -1.50 -29.02 16.74
C THR A 233 -2.69 -28.11 16.42
N GLU A 234 -2.46 -26.86 15.99
CA GLU A 234 -3.53 -25.95 15.56
C GLU A 234 -3.96 -26.27 14.13
N ARG A 235 -5.26 -26.40 13.89
CA ARG A 235 -5.78 -26.41 12.52
C ARG A 235 -5.85 -24.98 12.02
N VAL A 236 -5.24 -24.75 10.86
CA VAL A 236 -5.15 -23.43 10.23
C VAL A 236 -5.81 -23.45 8.87
N PHE A 237 -6.69 -22.48 8.64
CA PHE A 237 -7.41 -22.30 7.39
C PHE A 237 -7.10 -20.95 6.74
N VAL A 238 -7.29 -20.87 5.43
CA VAL A 238 -7.13 -19.66 4.64
C VAL A 238 -8.30 -19.49 3.67
N LEU A 239 -8.71 -18.25 3.44
CA LEU A 239 -9.71 -17.88 2.42
C LEU A 239 -9.57 -16.40 2.06
N SER A 240 -10.03 -16.01 0.88
CA SER A 240 -10.06 -14.62 0.44
C SER A 240 -11.24 -14.35 -0.49
N ASP A 241 -11.55 -13.08 -0.71
CA ASP A 241 -12.40 -12.59 -1.80
C ASP A 241 -13.83 -13.18 -1.78
N THR A 242 -14.41 -13.34 -0.58
CA THR A 242 -15.81 -13.77 -0.45
C THR A 242 -16.77 -12.75 -1.06
N HIS A 243 -16.42 -11.45 -1.03
CA HIS A 243 -17.24 -10.36 -1.54
C HIS A 243 -18.74 -10.51 -1.19
N PHE A 244 -19.03 -10.79 0.07
CA PHE A 244 -20.41 -10.81 0.56
C PHE A 244 -21.12 -9.52 0.14
N ASP A 245 -22.37 -9.66 -0.30
CA ASP A 245 -23.22 -8.57 -0.83
C ASP A 245 -22.89 -8.06 -2.25
N HIS A 246 -21.90 -8.63 -2.92
CA HIS A 246 -21.49 -8.15 -4.24
C HIS A 246 -22.20 -8.87 -5.39
N GLY A 247 -23.37 -8.37 -5.83
CA GLY A 247 -24.12 -9.01 -6.94
C GLY A 247 -23.35 -9.16 -8.26
N ASN A 248 -22.50 -8.19 -8.62
CA ASN A 248 -21.78 -8.24 -9.89
C ASN A 248 -20.68 -9.31 -9.91
N VAL A 249 -20.16 -9.75 -8.75
CA VAL A 249 -19.12 -10.79 -8.70
C VAL A 249 -19.62 -12.12 -9.24
N ILE A 250 -20.91 -12.40 -9.07
CA ILE A 250 -21.55 -13.63 -9.55
C ILE A 250 -21.35 -13.76 -11.06
N ARG A 251 -21.62 -12.69 -11.81
CA ARG A 251 -21.43 -12.66 -13.26
C ARG A 251 -19.96 -12.54 -13.65
N PHE A 252 -19.20 -11.70 -12.95
CA PHE A 252 -17.80 -11.42 -13.27
C PHE A 252 -16.92 -12.67 -13.16
N SER A 253 -17.05 -13.41 -12.06
CA SER A 253 -16.26 -14.62 -11.78
C SER A 253 -17.01 -15.92 -12.10
N HIS A 254 -18.17 -15.85 -12.76
CA HIS A 254 -19.03 -16.99 -13.06
C HIS A 254 -19.34 -17.86 -11.81
N ARG A 255 -19.67 -17.21 -10.69
CA ARG A 255 -20.01 -17.95 -9.46
C ARG A 255 -21.33 -18.70 -9.66
N PRO A 256 -21.45 -19.95 -9.15
CA PRO A 256 -22.62 -20.80 -9.37
C PRO A 256 -23.76 -20.45 -8.40
N PHE A 257 -24.17 -19.18 -8.36
CA PHE A 257 -25.25 -18.71 -7.50
C PHE A 257 -26.22 -17.84 -8.30
N ASP A 258 -27.51 -18.07 -8.14
CA ASP A 258 -28.56 -17.31 -8.83
C ASP A 258 -28.78 -15.93 -8.20
N SER A 259 -28.39 -15.78 -6.93
CA SER A 259 -28.61 -14.54 -6.18
C SER A 259 -27.55 -14.28 -5.11
N ILE A 260 -27.43 -13.00 -4.72
CA ILE A 260 -26.61 -12.56 -3.59
C ILE A 260 -26.99 -13.31 -2.31
N ARG A 261 -28.30 -13.51 -2.07
CA ARG A 261 -28.79 -14.19 -0.87
C ARG A 261 -28.31 -15.64 -0.81
N GLN A 262 -28.42 -16.36 -1.93
CA GLN A 262 -27.96 -17.74 -2.04
C GLN A 262 -26.44 -17.83 -1.88
N MET A 263 -25.68 -16.99 -2.58
CA MET A 263 -24.22 -16.91 -2.46
C MET A 263 -23.78 -16.70 -1.01
N ASN A 264 -24.33 -15.67 -0.37
CA ASN A 264 -23.97 -15.32 0.99
C ASN A 264 -24.32 -16.44 1.98
N TYR A 265 -25.51 -17.04 1.84
CA TYR A 265 -25.94 -18.16 2.68
C TYR A 265 -24.98 -19.34 2.54
N GLN A 266 -24.69 -19.77 1.31
CA GLN A 266 -23.85 -20.93 1.05
C GLN A 266 -22.42 -20.73 1.56
N MET A 267 -21.83 -19.55 1.34
CA MET A 267 -20.48 -19.25 1.82
C MET A 267 -20.39 -19.22 3.35
N VAL A 268 -21.41 -18.69 4.05
CA VAL A 268 -21.47 -18.73 5.51
C VAL A 268 -21.62 -20.17 6.03
N GLU A 269 -22.47 -20.96 5.38
CA GLU A 269 -22.67 -22.37 5.73
C GLU A 269 -21.38 -23.18 5.52
N ASN A 270 -20.74 -23.05 4.36
CA ASN A 270 -19.45 -23.69 4.05
C ASN A 270 -18.40 -23.30 5.09
N TRP A 271 -18.28 -22.01 5.39
CA TRP A 271 -17.34 -21.50 6.38
C TRP A 271 -17.57 -22.15 7.75
N ASN A 272 -18.79 -22.07 8.27
CA ASN A 272 -19.11 -22.55 9.61
C ASN A 272 -19.13 -24.07 9.72
N ASN A 273 -19.29 -24.80 8.62
CA ASN A 273 -19.15 -26.25 8.59
C ASN A 273 -17.67 -26.68 8.65
N THR A 274 -16.76 -25.87 8.12
CA THR A 274 -15.32 -26.16 8.08
C THR A 274 -14.56 -25.65 9.30
N VAL A 275 -14.85 -24.41 9.73
CA VAL A 275 -14.10 -23.69 10.76
C VAL A 275 -14.97 -23.54 12.01
N LYS A 276 -14.45 -24.00 13.15
CA LYS A 276 -15.11 -23.88 14.46
C LYS A 276 -14.35 -22.90 15.35
N GLU A 277 -13.54 -23.39 16.28
CA GLU A 277 -12.66 -22.56 17.13
C GLU A 277 -11.24 -22.42 16.53
N ASP A 278 -11.08 -22.85 15.28
CA ASP A 278 -9.81 -22.94 14.56
C ASP A 278 -9.29 -21.57 14.13
N ARG A 279 -8.00 -21.51 13.81
CA ARG A 279 -7.37 -20.30 13.28
C ARG A 279 -7.71 -20.15 11.80
N LEU A 280 -8.17 -18.96 11.40
CA LEU A 280 -8.39 -18.63 9.99
C LEU A 280 -7.69 -17.33 9.62
N TYR A 281 -6.90 -17.35 8.55
CA TYR A 281 -6.39 -16.15 7.91
C TYR A 281 -7.27 -15.76 6.73
N PHE A 282 -7.94 -14.62 6.84
CA PHE A 282 -8.77 -14.08 5.76
C PHE A 282 -7.96 -13.04 4.98
N LEU A 283 -7.68 -13.28 3.70
CA LEU A 283 -6.70 -12.50 2.93
C LEU A 283 -7.29 -11.32 2.16
N GLY A 284 -8.47 -10.86 2.56
CA GLY A 284 -9.04 -9.59 2.14
C GLY A 284 -10.30 -9.72 1.28
N ASP A 285 -10.96 -8.58 1.09
CA ASP A 285 -12.16 -8.37 0.28
C ASP A 285 -13.36 -9.20 0.76
N LEU A 286 -13.70 -9.04 2.05
CA LEU A 286 -14.76 -9.81 2.71
C LEU A 286 -16.13 -9.44 2.15
N THR A 287 -16.38 -8.13 1.95
CA THR A 287 -17.66 -7.61 1.49
C THR A 287 -17.46 -6.49 0.47
N PHE A 288 -18.31 -6.45 -0.55
CA PHE A 288 -18.29 -5.40 -1.56
C PHE A 288 -19.69 -5.17 -2.16
N GLY A 289 -19.88 -4.08 -2.91
CA GLY A 289 -21.15 -3.76 -3.56
C GLY A 289 -21.89 -2.55 -2.98
N ARG A 290 -22.87 -2.05 -3.74
CA ARG A 290 -23.71 -0.91 -3.33
C ARG A 290 -24.68 -1.36 -2.25
N GLY A 291 -24.72 -0.64 -1.13
CA GLY A 291 -25.59 -0.99 0.01
C GLY A 291 -25.15 -2.26 0.74
N ARG A 292 -23.90 -2.70 0.53
CA ARG A 292 -23.32 -3.82 1.28
C ARG A 292 -23.40 -3.58 2.78
N ARG A 293 -23.42 -4.66 3.55
CA ARG A 293 -23.35 -4.58 5.00
C ARG A 293 -21.90 -4.32 5.47
N PRO A 294 -21.70 -3.76 6.67
CA PRO A 294 -20.36 -3.59 7.23
C PRO A 294 -19.62 -4.91 7.38
N ILE A 295 -18.29 -4.90 7.33
CA ILE A 295 -17.44 -6.10 7.53
C ILE A 295 -17.85 -6.87 8.80
N ASP A 296 -18.00 -6.16 9.92
CA ASP A 296 -18.34 -6.77 11.21
C ASP A 296 -19.74 -7.41 11.27
N PHE A 297 -20.67 -7.02 10.40
CA PHE A 297 -21.95 -7.74 10.28
C PHE A 297 -21.71 -9.19 9.88
N TRP A 298 -20.76 -9.42 8.96
CA TRP A 298 -20.42 -10.74 8.46
C TRP A 298 -19.51 -11.47 9.43
N LEU A 299 -18.48 -10.83 9.97
CA LEU A 299 -17.57 -11.47 10.93
C LEU A 299 -18.31 -12.06 12.14
N LYS A 300 -19.35 -11.39 12.66
CA LYS A 300 -20.23 -11.92 13.73
C LYS A 300 -20.95 -13.23 13.39
N LYS A 301 -21.02 -13.61 12.11
CA LYS A 301 -21.68 -14.82 11.62
C LYS A 301 -20.70 -15.92 11.25
N LEU A 302 -19.40 -15.65 11.29
CA LEU A 302 -18.34 -16.54 10.86
C LEU A 302 -17.61 -17.09 12.08
N GLY A 303 -17.53 -18.40 12.21
CA GLY A 303 -16.78 -19.08 13.26
C GLY A 303 -15.26 -18.95 13.07
N GLY A 304 -14.53 -19.07 14.17
CA GLY A 304 -13.07 -19.16 14.18
C GLY A 304 -12.39 -17.97 14.81
N LYS A 305 -11.10 -18.14 15.07
CA LYS A 305 -10.17 -17.06 15.44
C LYS A 305 -9.69 -16.41 14.15
N ILE A 306 -10.39 -15.37 13.71
CA ILE A 306 -10.16 -14.74 12.41
C ILE A 306 -9.02 -13.72 12.51
N TYR A 307 -8.00 -13.91 11.68
CA TYR A 307 -6.91 -12.99 11.43
C TYR A 307 -7.13 -12.36 10.05
N HIS A 308 -7.55 -11.10 10.04
CA HIS A 308 -8.00 -10.40 8.84
C HIS A 308 -6.90 -9.53 8.24
N LEU A 309 -6.48 -9.83 7.03
CA LEU A 309 -5.64 -8.98 6.20
C LEU A 309 -6.54 -8.15 5.30
N ARG A 310 -6.36 -6.82 5.27
CA ARG A 310 -7.25 -5.93 4.50
C ARG A 310 -7.00 -6.08 3.00
N GLY A 311 -8.07 -6.41 2.27
CA GLY A 311 -8.12 -6.28 0.82
C GLY A 311 -8.48 -4.86 0.38
N ASN A 312 -8.38 -4.61 -0.92
CA ASN A 312 -8.57 -3.29 -1.51
C ASN A 312 -10.01 -2.72 -1.36
N HIS A 313 -10.97 -3.60 -1.02
CA HIS A 313 -12.38 -3.32 -0.73
C HIS A 313 -12.70 -3.26 0.77
N ASP A 314 -11.78 -3.68 1.65
CA ASP A 314 -11.99 -3.73 3.10
C ASP A 314 -11.74 -2.37 3.74
N THR A 315 -12.74 -1.51 3.62
CA THR A 315 -12.64 -0.09 3.99
C THR A 315 -13.36 0.28 5.28
N ASP A 316 -13.88 -0.71 6.02
CA ASP A 316 -14.60 -0.47 7.29
C ASP A 316 -13.67 -0.63 8.50
N ILE A 317 -14.13 -0.14 9.65
CA ILE A 317 -13.63 -0.57 10.97
C ILE A 317 -13.88 -2.07 11.11
N ILE A 318 -12.92 -2.79 11.69
CA ILE A 318 -12.98 -4.23 11.94
C ILE A 318 -12.71 -4.42 13.43
N GLU A 319 -13.72 -4.87 14.18
CA GLU A 319 -13.63 -5.11 15.63
C GLU A 319 -13.74 -6.60 15.97
N HIS A 320 -14.37 -7.39 15.08
CA HIS A 320 -14.68 -8.80 15.33
C HIS A 320 -13.64 -9.76 14.72
N ALA A 321 -12.45 -9.26 14.38
CA ALA A 321 -11.31 -10.04 13.94
C ALA A 321 -9.99 -9.36 14.33
N THR A 322 -8.92 -10.15 14.45
CA THR A 322 -7.57 -9.64 14.65
C THR A 322 -7.05 -9.10 13.32
N VAL A 323 -6.95 -7.77 13.17
CA VAL A 323 -6.38 -7.17 11.96
C VAL A 323 -4.87 -7.39 11.92
N ILE A 324 -4.39 -8.06 10.86
CA ILE A 324 -2.97 -8.31 10.62
C ILE A 324 -2.42 -7.41 9.49
N PRO A 325 -1.10 -7.15 9.45
CA PRO A 325 -0.50 -6.38 8.37
C PRO A 325 -0.67 -7.02 6.99
N ASN A 326 -0.64 -6.20 5.93
CA ASN A 326 -0.78 -6.63 4.52
C ASN A 326 0.32 -7.59 4.01
N ARG A 327 1.32 -7.87 4.85
CA ARG A 327 2.35 -8.89 4.67
C ARG A 327 2.55 -9.56 6.01
N TYR A 328 2.19 -10.83 6.10
CA TYR A 328 2.27 -11.58 7.33
C TYR A 328 2.96 -12.92 7.10
N GLY A 329 4.12 -13.12 7.73
CA GLY A 329 4.85 -14.38 7.64
C GLY A 329 4.32 -15.37 8.67
N ILE A 330 4.00 -16.58 8.26
CA ILE A 330 3.69 -17.69 9.15
C ILE A 330 4.60 -18.87 8.86
N GLN A 331 5.06 -19.54 9.90
CA GLN A 331 5.70 -20.83 9.81
C GLN A 331 4.73 -21.89 10.33
N TYR A 332 4.36 -22.83 9.45
CA TYR A 332 3.47 -23.94 9.79
C TYR A 332 4.13 -25.22 9.31
N ARG A 333 4.42 -26.13 10.26
CA ARG A 333 5.34 -27.26 10.05
C ARG A 333 6.71 -26.75 9.54
N ASP A 334 7.26 -27.39 8.51
CA ASP A 334 8.52 -27.03 7.87
C ASP A 334 8.35 -25.98 6.75
N TYR A 335 7.14 -25.46 6.56
CA TYR A 335 6.83 -24.48 5.53
C TYR A 335 6.75 -23.07 6.10
N GLN A 336 7.32 -22.12 5.34
CA GLN A 336 7.14 -20.70 5.55
C GLN A 336 6.25 -20.12 4.46
N PHE A 337 5.15 -19.50 4.86
CA PHE A 337 4.21 -18.84 3.97
C PHE A 337 4.17 -17.34 4.26
N LEU A 338 4.25 -16.54 3.20
CA LEU A 338 3.96 -15.12 3.24
C LEU A 338 2.51 -14.89 2.79
N LEU A 339 1.68 -14.39 3.70
CA LEU A 339 0.29 -14.01 3.43
C LEU A 339 0.22 -12.58 2.91
N MET A 340 -0.52 -12.35 1.82
CA MET A 340 -0.77 -11.02 1.25
C MET A 340 -2.03 -11.00 0.38
N HIS A 341 -2.73 -9.88 0.28
CA HIS A 341 -3.89 -9.79 -0.62
C HIS A 341 -3.46 -9.78 -2.10
N GLU A 342 -2.65 -8.80 -2.52
CA GLU A 342 -2.13 -8.73 -3.90
C GLU A 342 -0.85 -9.59 -4.07
N PRO A 343 -0.75 -10.46 -5.09
CA PRO A 343 0.40 -11.36 -5.31
C PRO A 343 1.64 -10.67 -5.91
N ARG A 344 2.11 -9.58 -5.29
CA ARG A 344 3.36 -8.92 -5.69
C ARG A 344 4.51 -9.41 -4.82
N ARG A 345 5.21 -10.43 -5.33
CA ARG A 345 6.38 -11.03 -4.67
C ARG A 345 7.37 -9.95 -4.21
N PRO A 346 7.68 -9.88 -2.90
CA PRO A 346 8.73 -9.02 -2.42
C PRO A 346 10.05 -9.44 -3.06
N PHE A 347 10.82 -8.48 -3.59
CA PHE A 347 12.16 -8.78 -4.08
C PHE A 347 13.02 -9.36 -2.95
N GLY A 348 13.75 -10.44 -3.25
CA GLY A 348 14.56 -11.20 -2.29
C GLY A 348 13.80 -12.28 -1.52
N TYR A 349 12.47 -12.38 -1.67
CA TYR A 349 11.70 -13.48 -1.09
C TYR A 349 11.41 -14.55 -2.15
N ASP A 350 11.86 -15.77 -1.91
CA ASP A 350 11.74 -16.94 -2.79
C ASP A 350 10.86 -18.06 -2.19
N GLY A 351 10.26 -17.82 -1.02
CA GLY A 351 9.34 -18.73 -0.34
C GLY A 351 7.93 -18.72 -0.92
N TRP A 352 7.04 -19.48 -0.29
CA TRP A 352 5.65 -19.62 -0.69
C TRP A 352 4.82 -18.39 -0.33
N ILE A 353 4.00 -17.92 -1.26
CA ILE A 353 3.07 -16.79 -1.04
C ILE A 353 1.64 -17.32 -1.09
N ILE A 354 0.83 -17.06 -0.08
CA ILE A 354 -0.62 -17.30 -0.12
C ILE A 354 -1.32 -15.97 -0.34
N HIS A 355 -2.21 -15.89 -1.34
CA HIS A 355 -2.83 -14.64 -1.75
C HIS A 355 -4.28 -14.72 -2.21
N GLY A 356 -4.91 -13.55 -2.32
CA GLY A 356 -6.23 -13.34 -2.92
C GLY A 356 -6.16 -12.47 -4.18
N ASP A 357 -7.13 -11.56 -4.35
CA ASP A 357 -7.22 -10.48 -5.36
C ASP A 357 -7.35 -10.97 -6.83
N LYS A 358 -6.85 -12.15 -7.14
CA LYS A 358 -6.84 -12.73 -8.49
C LYS A 358 -7.91 -13.81 -8.60
N HIS A 359 -9.10 -13.42 -9.02
CA HIS A 359 -10.17 -14.37 -9.32
C HIS A 359 -9.80 -15.32 -10.48
N ASN A 360 -10.71 -16.23 -10.79
CA ASN A 360 -10.61 -17.23 -11.85
C ASN A 360 -10.55 -16.69 -13.30
N THR A 361 -10.36 -15.38 -13.51
CA THR A 361 -10.26 -14.79 -14.86
C THR A 361 -8.89 -14.98 -15.51
N ASN A 362 -7.85 -15.32 -14.73
CA ASN A 362 -6.50 -15.59 -15.25
C ASN A 362 -5.82 -16.73 -14.46
N LEU A 363 -6.27 -17.96 -14.70
CA LEU A 363 -5.74 -19.17 -14.06
C LEU A 363 -4.36 -19.58 -14.59
N ILE A 364 -3.92 -19.04 -15.73
CA ILE A 364 -2.57 -19.32 -16.26
C ILE A 364 -1.53 -18.70 -15.33
N ASP A 365 -1.71 -17.44 -14.96
CA ASP A 365 -0.75 -16.71 -14.12
C ASP A 365 -1.06 -16.84 -12.62
N TYR A 366 -2.33 -17.06 -12.25
CA TYR A 366 -2.79 -17.10 -10.87
C TYR A 366 -3.68 -18.32 -10.55
N PRO A 367 -3.19 -19.55 -10.77
CA PRO A 367 -3.89 -20.79 -10.39
C PRO A 367 -3.92 -20.95 -8.85
N LEU A 368 -4.74 -21.87 -8.34
CA LEU A 368 -4.77 -22.24 -6.91
C LEU A 368 -3.38 -22.59 -6.39
N ILE A 369 -2.63 -23.46 -7.07
CA ILE A 369 -1.22 -23.75 -6.78
C ILE A 369 -0.41 -23.44 -8.03
N HIS A 370 0.55 -22.54 -7.92
CA HIS A 370 1.53 -22.30 -8.96
C HIS A 370 2.90 -22.78 -8.48
N GLN A 371 3.29 -23.99 -8.86
CA GLN A 371 4.51 -24.63 -8.33
C GLN A 371 5.77 -23.82 -8.66
N LYS A 372 5.92 -23.43 -9.93
CA LYS A 372 7.08 -22.66 -10.41
C LYS A 372 7.22 -21.29 -9.73
N ASN A 373 6.10 -20.58 -9.56
CA ASN A 373 6.11 -19.26 -8.93
C ASN A 373 6.02 -19.32 -7.40
N LYS A 374 5.83 -20.50 -6.81
CA LYS A 374 5.59 -20.74 -5.38
C LYS A 374 4.49 -19.84 -4.82
N THR A 375 3.33 -19.83 -5.48
CA THR A 375 2.15 -19.06 -5.04
C THR A 375 0.94 -19.95 -4.85
N VAL A 376 0.08 -19.58 -3.90
CA VAL A 376 -1.20 -20.23 -3.60
C VAL A 376 -2.30 -19.19 -3.64
N ASN A 377 -3.25 -19.33 -4.56
CA ASN A 377 -4.36 -18.38 -4.71
C ASN A 377 -5.62 -18.91 -4.04
N VAL A 378 -6.07 -18.24 -2.98
CA VAL A 378 -7.19 -18.66 -2.13
C VAL A 378 -8.43 -17.79 -2.31
N SER A 379 -8.54 -17.11 -3.46
CA SER A 379 -9.77 -16.45 -3.89
C SER A 379 -10.92 -17.47 -3.90
N ALA A 380 -12.11 -17.06 -3.44
CA ALA A 380 -13.20 -17.98 -3.11
C ALA A 380 -13.57 -18.96 -4.24
N GLU A 381 -13.48 -18.55 -5.51
CA GLU A 381 -13.78 -19.41 -6.66
C GLU A 381 -12.83 -20.59 -6.82
N LEU A 382 -11.57 -20.46 -6.40
CA LEU A 382 -10.52 -21.46 -6.61
C LEU A 382 -10.54 -22.55 -5.53
N VAL A 383 -11.18 -22.27 -4.39
CA VAL A 383 -11.25 -23.16 -3.22
C VAL A 383 -12.68 -23.65 -2.95
N ASN A 384 -13.54 -23.63 -3.98
CA ASN A 384 -14.94 -24.07 -3.89
C ASN A 384 -15.71 -23.34 -2.77
N TYR A 385 -15.46 -22.04 -2.60
CA TYR A 385 -16.19 -21.18 -1.67
C TYR A 385 -16.14 -21.68 -0.22
N THR A 386 -15.05 -22.35 0.16
CA THR A 386 -14.87 -23.01 1.45
C THR A 386 -13.46 -22.71 1.98
N PRO A 387 -13.27 -22.45 3.29
CA PRO A 387 -11.93 -22.26 3.85
C PRO A 387 -11.03 -23.48 3.58
N LEU A 388 -9.83 -23.23 3.06
CA LEU A 388 -8.87 -24.28 2.72
C LEU A 388 -7.85 -24.45 3.84
N SER A 389 -7.66 -25.67 4.35
CA SER A 389 -6.67 -25.93 5.41
C SER A 389 -5.23 -25.83 4.88
N LEU A 390 -4.29 -25.36 5.70
CA LEU A 390 -2.86 -25.38 5.36
C LEU A 390 -2.34 -26.81 5.12
N GLU A 391 -2.87 -27.81 5.81
CA GLU A 391 -2.55 -29.23 5.56
C GLU A 391 -2.86 -29.63 4.12
N LYS A 392 -4.05 -29.26 3.63
CA LYS A 392 -4.43 -29.53 2.25
C LYS A 392 -3.54 -28.79 1.27
N ILE A 393 -3.20 -27.52 1.54
CA ILE A 393 -2.27 -26.74 0.70
C ILE A 393 -0.91 -27.42 0.63
N ILE A 394 -0.33 -27.80 1.77
CA ILE A 394 0.95 -28.51 1.83
C ILE A 394 0.86 -29.81 1.03
N SER A 395 -0.19 -30.61 1.21
CA SER A 395 -0.36 -31.85 0.45
C SER A 395 -0.42 -31.65 -1.06
N LEU A 396 -0.97 -30.51 -1.53
CA LEU A 396 -1.00 -30.17 -2.96
C LEU A 396 0.37 -29.71 -3.45
N ILE A 397 1.08 -28.92 -2.65
CA ILE A 397 2.45 -28.46 -2.94
C ILE A 397 3.41 -29.65 -3.06
N GLU A 398 3.27 -30.64 -2.17
CA GLU A 398 4.10 -31.84 -2.12
C GLU A 398 3.91 -32.76 -3.31
N THR A 399 2.79 -32.66 -4.06
CA THR A 399 2.65 -33.42 -5.31
C THR A 399 3.57 -32.91 -6.41
N GLY A 400 4.11 -31.69 -6.29
CA GLY A 400 4.96 -31.06 -7.31
C GLY A 400 4.19 -30.49 -8.51
N ASP A 401 2.85 -30.56 -8.51
CA ASP A 401 2.01 -30.12 -9.62
C ASP A 401 1.42 -28.73 -9.37
N SER A 402 1.05 -28.04 -10.47
CA SER A 402 0.21 -26.83 -10.39
C SER A 402 -1.27 -27.19 -10.56
N TYR A 403 -2.15 -26.48 -9.85
CA TYR A 403 -3.58 -26.74 -9.78
C TYR A 403 -4.34 -25.46 -10.06
N ASN A 404 -5.22 -25.45 -11.07
CA ASN A 404 -6.02 -24.27 -11.41
C ASN A 404 -7.03 -23.96 -10.30
N THR A 405 -7.74 -24.98 -9.85
CA THR A 405 -8.73 -24.93 -8.76
C THR A 405 -8.55 -26.16 -7.88
N LEU A 406 -9.26 -26.21 -6.73
CA LEU A 406 -9.15 -27.32 -5.79
C LEU A 406 -9.49 -28.69 -6.40
N ASN A 407 -10.25 -28.70 -7.49
CA ASN A 407 -10.70 -29.92 -8.17
C ASN A 407 -9.99 -30.17 -9.51
N GLU A 408 -9.10 -29.28 -9.96
CA GLU A 408 -8.55 -29.33 -11.33
C GLU A 408 -7.04 -29.08 -11.37
N LYS A 409 -6.30 -29.99 -12.00
CA LYS A 409 -4.87 -29.80 -12.31
C LYS A 409 -4.68 -28.86 -13.50
N GLN A 410 -3.58 -28.12 -13.54
CA GLN A 410 -3.19 -27.36 -14.72
C GLN A 410 -2.65 -28.32 -15.78
N GLU A 411 -3.31 -28.43 -16.93
CA GLU A 411 -2.77 -29.16 -18.07
C GLU A 411 -1.54 -28.41 -18.61
N ASN A 412 -0.44 -29.13 -18.85
CA ASN A 412 0.79 -28.56 -19.41
C ASN A 412 0.52 -28.00 -20.81
N ILE A 413 0.32 -26.68 -20.92
CA ILE A 413 0.34 -25.99 -22.20
C ILE A 413 1.82 -25.94 -22.64
N PRO A 414 2.22 -26.57 -23.77
CA PRO A 414 3.61 -26.57 -24.20
C PRO A 414 4.16 -25.14 -24.32
N GLU A 415 5.38 -24.91 -23.82
CA GLU A 415 6.07 -23.61 -23.71
C GLU A 415 6.20 -22.78 -25.02
N ASN A 416 5.75 -23.31 -26.16
CA ASN A 416 5.98 -22.75 -27.50
C ASN A 416 4.88 -21.82 -28.07
N LYS A 417 3.88 -21.36 -27.30
CA LYS A 417 2.84 -20.43 -27.80
C LYS A 417 3.00 -18.95 -27.38
N TRP A 418 4.22 -18.49 -27.08
CA TRP A 418 4.50 -17.07 -26.74
C TRP A 418 4.99 -16.21 -27.92
N LYS A 419 4.44 -16.40 -29.12
CA LYS A 419 4.56 -15.42 -30.22
C LYS A 419 3.15 -15.06 -30.70
N PHE A 420 2.95 -13.81 -31.09
CA PHE A 420 1.68 -13.10 -31.28
C PHE A 420 1.14 -12.65 -29.91
N TRP A 421 1.41 -11.43 -29.44
CA TRP A 421 1.05 -10.14 -30.03
C TRP A 421 2.17 -9.10 -29.84
N LYS A 422 2.51 -8.37 -30.91
CA LYS A 422 3.35 -7.16 -30.91
C LYS A 422 2.45 -5.94 -31.06
#